data_AF-A0AB73IL11-F1
#
_entry.id   AF-A0AB73IL11-F1
#
_cell.length_a   1.000
_cell.length_b   1.000
_cell.length_c   1.000
_cell.angle_alpha   90.00
_cell.angle_beta   90.00
_cell.angle_gamma   90.00
#
_symmetry.space_group_name_H-M   'P 1'
#
loop_
_entity.id
_entity.type
_entity.pdbx_description
1 polymer ?
#
loop_
_entity_poly.entity_id
_entity_poly.type
_entity_poly.pdbx_seq_one_letter_code
_entity_poly.pdbx_strand_id
1 'polypeptide(L)'
;MKFPPCSVVVTYDQDRQRLILQTADRAKIAGALEGESEIPVLLDDFKFKLDDEFARRFGAGVLALIALGQPDLKQYISFTEAPPDEPSDE
;
A
#
# COMPACT_ATOMS: atom_id res chain seq x y z
N MET A 1 17.57 -13.53 14.03
CA MET A 1 17.99 -12.92 12.75
C MET A 1 17.61 -11.45 12.79
N LYS A 2 18.54 -10.51 12.54
CA LYS A 2 18.20 -9.10 12.36
C LYS A 2 17.79 -8.89 10.91
N PHE A 3 16.54 -8.52 10.68
CA PHE A 3 16.11 -8.04 9.37
C PHE A 3 16.60 -6.59 9.22
N PRO A 4 17.46 -6.27 8.24
CA PRO A 4 17.83 -4.88 7.99
C PRO A 4 16.59 -4.08 7.56
N PRO A 5 16.59 -2.74 7.71
CA PRO A 5 15.52 -1.90 7.18
C PRO A 5 15.30 -2.21 5.70
N CYS A 6 14.07 -2.59 5.37
CA CYS A 6 13.70 -3.01 4.03
C CYS A 6 12.42 -2.31 3.60
N SER A 7 12.27 -2.18 2.29
CA SER A 7 11.02 -1.79 1.67
C SER A 7 10.35 -3.03 1.08
N VAL A 8 9.03 -2.98 0.94
CA VAL A 8 8.27 -4.02 0.23
C VAL A 8 7.83 -3.47 -1.11
N VAL A 9 8.22 -4.13 -2.19
CA VAL A 9 7.72 -3.89 -3.53
C VAL A 9 6.58 -4.87 -3.79
N VAL A 10 5.44 -4.34 -4.22
CA VAL A 10 4.27 -5.14 -4.58
C VAL A 10 4.05 -5.01 -6.08
N THR A 11 3.97 -6.15 -6.76
CA THR A 11 3.75 -6.19 -8.21
C THR A 11 2.61 -7.13 -8.53
N TYR A 12 1.71 -6.73 -9.43
CA TYR A 12 0.72 -7.64 -9.98
C TYR A 12 1.25 -8.27 -11.29
N ASP A 13 1.48 -9.57 -11.23
CA ASP A 13 1.83 -10.43 -12.37
C ASP A 13 0.52 -10.90 -13.01
N GLN A 14 0.10 -10.16 -14.04
CA GLN A 14 -1.20 -10.33 -14.70
C GLN A 14 -1.30 -11.68 -15.41
N ASP A 15 -0.24 -12.14 -16.08
CA ASP A 15 -0.21 -13.40 -16.82
C ASP A 15 -0.45 -14.61 -15.91
N ARG A 16 0.03 -14.52 -14.66
CA ARG A 16 -0.10 -15.59 -13.66
C ARG A 16 -1.14 -15.27 -12.59
N GLN A 17 -1.87 -14.16 -12.75
CA GLN A 17 -2.91 -13.68 -11.84
C GLN A 17 -2.48 -13.73 -10.36
N ARG A 18 -1.32 -13.17 -10.04
CA ARG A 18 -0.78 -13.21 -8.67
C ARG A 18 -0.14 -11.89 -8.27
N LEU A 19 -0.17 -11.63 -6.96
CA LEU A 19 0.63 -10.58 -6.36
C LEU A 19 1.96 -11.15 -5.91
N ILE A 20 3.02 -10.40 -6.19
CA ILE A 20 4.38 -10.72 -5.78
C ILE A 20 4.80 -9.67 -4.76
N LEU A 21 5.11 -10.11 -3.54
CA LEU A 21 5.70 -9.27 -2.50
C LEU A 21 7.19 -9.56 -2.44
N GLN A 22 8.01 -8.55 -2.70
CA GLN A 22 9.46 -8.64 -2.63
C GLN A 22 9.99 -7.68 -1.59
N THR A 23 10.85 -8.17 -0.71
CA THR A 23 11.61 -7.29 0.19
C THR A 23 12.86 -6.82 -0.53
N ALA A 24 13.12 -5.52 -0.45
CA ALA A 24 14.27 -4.88 -1.04
C ALA A 24 15.02 -4.07 0.00
N ASP A 25 16.34 -4.03 -0.11
CA ASP A 25 17.18 -3.16 0.71
C ASP A 25 16.81 -1.70 0.43
N ARG A 26 16.47 -0.95 1.48
CA ARG A 26 16.02 0.43 1.35
C ARG A 26 17.05 1.31 0.65
N ALA A 27 18.34 1.12 0.91
CA ALA A 27 19.40 1.90 0.30
C ALA A 27 19.55 1.60 -1.20
N LYS A 28 19.26 0.35 -1.61
CA LYS A 28 19.37 -0.04 -3.02
C LYS A 28 18.25 0.53 -3.89
N ILE A 29 17.06 0.72 -3.33
CA ILE A 29 15.92 1.24 -4.09
C ILE A 29 15.76 2.75 -4.00
N ALA A 30 16.45 3.42 -3.06
CA ALA A 30 16.30 4.86 -2.83
C ALA A 30 16.48 5.69 -4.11
N GLY A 31 17.53 5.43 -4.89
CA GLY A 31 17.76 6.14 -6.15
C GLY A 31 16.71 5.86 -7.23
N ALA A 32 16.07 4.69 -7.21
CA ALA A 32 15.00 4.37 -8.16
C ALA A 32 13.66 5.03 -7.80
N LEU A 33 13.53 5.56 -6.58
CA LEU A 33 12.33 6.27 -6.11
C LEU A 33 12.49 7.79 -6.23
N GLU A 34 13.66 8.30 -6.63
CA GLU A 34 13.87 9.74 -6.78
C GLU A 34 12.97 10.32 -7.87
N GLY A 35 12.10 11.26 -7.48
CA GLY A 35 11.16 11.92 -8.41
C GLY A 35 9.87 11.15 -8.68
N GLU A 36 9.73 9.94 -8.14
CA GLU A 36 8.48 9.19 -8.19
C GLU A 36 7.42 9.77 -7.25
N SER A 37 6.14 9.46 -7.51
CA SER A 37 5.04 9.93 -6.69
C SER A 37 5.06 9.27 -5.31
N GLU A 38 5.01 10.06 -4.25
CA GLU A 38 4.93 9.62 -2.86
C GLU A 38 3.56 9.96 -2.29
N ILE A 39 2.93 8.99 -1.62
CA ILE A 39 1.71 9.20 -0.84
C ILE A 39 2.08 8.93 0.63
N PRO A 40 2.34 9.98 1.43
CA PRO A 40 2.67 9.78 2.83
C PRO A 40 1.46 9.26 3.61
N VAL A 41 1.65 8.19 4.38
CA VAL A 41 0.68 7.71 5.37
C VAL A 41 1.20 8.09 6.74
N LEU A 42 0.62 9.14 7.33
CA LEU A 42 1.07 9.66 8.61
C LEU A 42 0.51 8.79 9.76
N LEU A 43 1.33 8.51 10.76
CA LEU A 43 0.93 7.63 11.86
C LEU A 43 0.03 8.34 12.89
N ASP A 44 0.09 9.66 12.97
CA ASP A 44 -0.74 10.48 13.85
C ASP A 44 -2.23 10.44 13.46
N ASP A 45 -2.54 10.37 12.17
CA ASP A 45 -3.89 10.14 11.63
C ASP A 45 -4.54 8.87 12.21
N PHE A 46 -3.73 7.88 12.59
CA PHE A 46 -4.17 6.61 13.16
C PHE A 46 -3.83 6.50 14.66
N LYS A 47 -3.60 7.62 15.36
CA LYS A 47 -3.25 7.65 16.79
C LYS A 47 -2.06 6.74 17.13
N PHE A 48 -1.13 6.60 16.19
CA PHE A 48 0.03 5.71 16.25
C PHE A 48 -0.32 4.23 16.48
N LYS A 49 -1.51 3.80 16.06
CA LYS A 49 -1.96 2.41 16.14
C LYS A 49 -2.13 1.83 14.74
N LEU A 50 -1.46 0.71 14.50
CA LEU A 50 -1.56 -0.07 13.27
C LEU A 50 -2.34 -1.35 13.59
N ASP A 51 -3.63 -1.17 13.87
CA ASP A 51 -4.55 -2.27 14.20
C ASP A 51 -5.14 -2.92 12.95
N ASP A 52 -6.09 -3.85 13.15
CA ASP A 52 -6.72 -4.60 12.07
C ASP A 52 -7.47 -3.69 11.09
N GLU A 53 -8.04 -2.57 11.56
CA GLU A 53 -8.73 -1.62 10.70
C GLU A 53 -7.75 -0.84 9.85
N PHE A 54 -6.66 -0.36 10.44
CA PHE A 54 -5.56 0.25 9.69
C PHE A 54 -5.02 -0.72 8.63
N ALA A 55 -4.69 -1.96 9.02
CA ALA A 55 -4.13 -2.95 8.10
C ALA A 55 -5.08 -3.24 6.93
N ARG A 56 -6.40 -3.32 7.19
CA ARG A 56 -7.43 -3.47 6.17
C ARG A 56 -7.46 -2.29 5.21
N ARG A 57 -7.51 -1.05 5.72
CA ARG A 57 -7.55 0.19 4.91
C ARG A 57 -6.26 0.37 4.10
N PHE A 58 -5.12 0.12 4.72
CA PHE A 58 -3.81 0.21 4.08
C PHE A 58 -3.68 -0.80 2.93
N GLY A 59 -4.03 -2.07 3.14
CA GLY A 59 -4.02 -3.08 2.10
C GLY A 59 -4.96 -2.75 0.93
N ALA A 60 -6.17 -2.26 1.23
CA ALA A 60 -7.11 -1.79 0.22
C ALA A 60 -6.53 -0.63 -0.61
N GLY A 61 -5.92 0.36 0.03
CA GLY A 61 -5.26 1.48 -0.63
C GLY A 61 -4.11 1.05 -1.55
N VAL A 62 -3.24 0.16 -1.08
CA VAL A 62 -2.14 -0.38 -1.91
C VAL A 62 -2.67 -1.10 -3.15
N LEU A 63 -3.72 -1.92 -3.01
CA LEU A 63 -4.34 -2.60 -4.15
C LEU A 63 -5.00 -1.61 -5.13
N ALA A 64 -5.66 -0.58 -4.62
CA ALA A 64 -6.25 0.47 -5.45
C ALA A 64 -5.18 1.23 -6.26
N LEU A 65 -4.03 1.54 -5.67
CA LEU A 65 -2.91 2.19 -6.34
C LEU A 65 -2.34 1.33 -7.47
N ILE A 66 -2.13 0.04 -7.24
CA ILE A 66 -1.68 -0.90 -8.30
C ILE A 66 -2.71 -0.94 -9.43
N ALA A 67 -4.00 -0.95 -9.09
CA ALA A 67 -5.08 -0.97 -10.06
C ALA A 67 -5.22 0.31 -10.91
N LEU A 68 -4.58 1.43 -10.53
CA LEU A 68 -4.48 2.61 -11.40
C LEU A 68 -3.57 2.35 -12.60
N GLY A 69 -2.45 1.64 -12.40
CA GLY A 69 -1.52 1.25 -13.47
C GLY A 69 -1.89 -0.05 -14.18
N GLN A 70 -2.61 -0.94 -13.50
CA GLN A 70 -2.99 -2.28 -14.00
C GLN A 70 -4.49 -2.52 -13.76
N PRO A 71 -5.38 -1.96 -14.60
CA PRO A 71 -6.82 -1.93 -14.35
C PRO A 71 -7.48 -3.30 -14.29
N ASP A 72 -6.89 -4.33 -14.91
CA ASP A 72 -7.40 -5.70 -14.88
C ASP A 72 -7.42 -6.29 -13.46
N LEU A 73 -6.61 -5.76 -12.54
CA LEU A 73 -6.66 -6.13 -11.13
C LEU A 73 -8.01 -5.79 -10.48
N LYS A 74 -8.72 -4.75 -10.97
CA LYS A 74 -9.99 -4.27 -10.40
C LYS A 74 -11.06 -5.36 -10.32
N GLN A 75 -11.06 -6.30 -11.27
CA GLN A 75 -12.05 -7.39 -11.29
C GLN A 75 -11.89 -8.37 -10.12
N TYR A 76 -10.72 -8.40 -9.47
CA TYR A 76 -10.41 -9.26 -8.33
C TYR A 76 -10.49 -8.52 -6.99
N ILE A 77 -10.80 -7.22 -7.01
CA ILE A 77 -10.89 -6.37 -5.84
C ILE A 77 -12.35 -6.31 -5.36
N SER A 78 -12.58 -6.75 -4.12
CA SER A 78 -13.91 -6.74 -3.47
C SER A 78 -13.85 -6.27 -2.03
N PHE A 79 -13.10 -5.19 -1.75
CA PHE A 79 -13.13 -4.56 -0.43
C PHE A 79 -14.16 -3.42 -0.39
N THR A 80 -14.82 -3.28 0.76
CA THR A 80 -15.68 -2.13 1.04
C THR A 80 -14.80 -0.90 1.17
N GLU A 81 -14.97 0.10 0.31
CA GLU A 81 -14.45 1.44 0.60
C GLU A 81 -15.05 1.86 1.94
N ALA A 82 -14.20 2.07 2.95
CA ALA A 82 -14.68 2.67 4.19
C ALA A 82 -15.31 4.02 3.80
N PRO A 83 -16.51 4.36 4.33
CA PRO A 83 -17.06 5.68 4.09
C PRO A 83 -15.98 6.72 4.41
N PRO A 84 -15.86 7.80 3.62
CA PRO A 84 -14.94 8.88 3.97
C PRO A 84 -15.24 9.28 5.41
N ASP A 85 -14.19 9.38 6.24
CA ASP A 85 -14.33 9.76 7.65
C ASP A 85 -15.25 10.99 7.69
N GLU A 86 -16.43 10.86 8.31
CA GLU A 86 -17.34 12.00 8.48
C GLU A 86 -16.51 13.10 9.14
N PRO A 87 -16.57 14.35 8.63
CA PRO A 87 -15.88 15.46 9.28
C PRO A 87 -16.33 15.43 10.73
N SER A 88 -15.36 15.32 11.65
CA SER A 88 -15.66 15.44 13.07
C SER A 88 -16.22 16.84 13.26
N ASP A 89 -17.54 16.94 13.43
CA ASP A 89 -18.18 18.17 13.85
C ASP A 89 -17.53 18.59 15.18
N GLU A 90 -16.99 19.80 15.17
CA GLU A 90 -16.31 20.49 16.27
C GLU A 90 -17.18 20.64 17.53
#